data_AF-A0A5N3WC29-F1
#
_entry.id   AF-A0A5N3WC29-F1
#
_cell.length_a   1.000
_cell.length_b   1.000
_cell.length_c   1.000
_cell.angle_alpha   90.00
_cell.angle_beta   90.00
_cell.angle_gamma   90.00
#
_symmetry.space_group_name_H-M   'P 1'
#
loop_
_entity.id
_entity.type
_entity.pdbx_description
1 polymer ?
#
loop_
_entity_poly.entity_id
_entity_poly.type
_entity_poly.pdbx_seq_one_letter_code
_entity_poly.pdbx_strand_id
1 'polypeptide(L)'
;MGFSRQEFWSGLPFPSPGDLLNPGIEPGSPASQAGIDGESIGNCPFSQRLFMILWLKGVVFNVTTVDLKRHVPCCSMPALERGLTKALKKLDDYLNTPLPEEIDADTRGDDEKGSRRKFLDGDELTLADCNLLPKLHVVKVVAKKYRNYDFPAEMTGLWRYLKNAYARDEFTNTCAADSEIELAYADVAKRLSRS
;
A
#
# COMPACT_ATOMS: atom_id res chain seq x y z
N MET A 1 2.68 -13.01 24.90
CA MET A 1 3.96 -13.16 24.17
C MET A 1 3.84 -12.40 22.86
N GLY A 2 4.50 -11.24 22.74
CA GLY A 2 4.58 -10.50 21.49
C GLY A 2 5.84 -10.93 20.74
N PHE A 3 5.69 -11.51 19.55
CA PHE A 3 6.81 -11.86 18.69
C PHE A 3 7.30 -10.59 17.98
N SER A 4 8.61 -10.35 18.07
CA SER A 4 9.27 -9.22 17.41
C SER A 4 9.33 -9.48 15.90
N ARG A 5 8.93 -8.49 15.10
CA ARG A 5 8.90 -8.54 13.62
C ARG A 5 10.27 -8.86 12.99
N GLN A 6 11.36 -8.74 13.76
CA GLN A 6 12.72 -9.13 13.37
C GLN A 6 12.91 -10.67 13.26
N GLU A 7 12.19 -11.48 14.04
CA GLU A 7 12.48 -12.92 14.14
C GLU A 7 11.95 -13.76 12.97
N PHE A 8 11.03 -13.23 12.14
CA PHE A 8 10.55 -13.94 10.95
C PHE A 8 11.64 -14.08 9.88
N TRP A 9 12.61 -13.16 9.87
CA TRP A 9 13.67 -13.10 8.85
C TRP A 9 14.93 -13.87 9.21
N SER A 10 15.07 -14.31 10.47
CA SER A 10 16.23 -15.08 10.96
C SER A 10 16.02 -16.60 10.95
N GLY A 11 14.81 -17.09 10.64
CA GLY A 11 14.41 -18.48 10.91
C GLY A 11 14.33 -19.43 9.73
N LEU A 12 14.55 -18.99 8.49
CA LEU A 12 14.51 -19.88 7.33
C LEU A 12 15.92 -20.43 7.04
N PRO A 13 16.07 -21.76 6.86
CA PRO A 13 17.38 -22.38 6.71
C PRO A 13 18.09 -21.82 5.48
N PHE A 14 19.30 -21.30 5.70
CA PHE A 14 20.24 -20.92 4.66
C PHE A 14 20.40 -22.06 3.64
N PRO A 15 20.08 -21.86 2.34
CA PRO A 15 20.67 -22.71 1.33
C PRO A 15 22.16 -22.34 1.22
N SER A 16 23.04 -23.34 1.39
CA SER A 16 24.47 -23.15 1.20
C SER A 16 24.77 -22.74 -0.24
N PRO A 17 25.76 -21.86 -0.50
CA PRO A 17 26.05 -21.39 -1.86
C PRO A 17 26.67 -22.52 -2.67
N GLY A 18 25.83 -23.23 -3.42
CA GLY A 18 26.21 -24.31 -4.30
C GLY A 18 25.17 -24.45 -5.40
N ASP A 19 25.55 -23.93 -6.57
CA ASP A 19 24.94 -24.15 -7.87
C ASP A 19 23.59 -23.48 -8.12
N LEU A 20 23.62 -22.30 -8.74
CA LEU A 20 23.02 -22.09 -10.06
C LEU A 20 23.58 -20.80 -10.70
N LEU A 21 24.05 -20.95 -11.94
CA LEU A 21 24.71 -19.96 -12.79
C LEU A 21 23.91 -18.65 -12.96
N ASN A 22 24.56 -17.50 -12.75
CA ASN A 22 24.82 -16.49 -13.79
C ASN A 22 25.71 -15.35 -13.24
N PRO A 23 26.86 -15.03 -13.85
CA PRO A 23 27.69 -13.90 -13.46
C PRO A 23 27.21 -12.63 -14.20
N GLY A 24 26.92 -11.53 -13.48
CA GLY A 24 26.92 -10.23 -14.17
C GLY A 24 26.08 -9.08 -13.63
N ILE A 25 25.24 -9.21 -12.60
CA ILE A 25 24.63 -8.06 -11.91
C ILE A 25 24.46 -8.43 -10.44
N GLU A 26 25.31 -7.90 -9.56
CA GLU A 26 24.99 -7.83 -8.13
C GLU A 26 23.67 -7.04 -8.00
N PRO A 27 22.58 -7.61 -7.48
CA PRO A 27 21.41 -6.82 -7.17
C PRO A 27 21.80 -5.93 -6.00
N GLY A 28 22.09 -4.65 -6.28
CA GLY A 28 22.17 -3.64 -5.23
C GLY A 28 20.89 -3.74 -4.41
N SER A 29 21.02 -4.04 -3.11
CA SER A 29 19.87 -4.24 -2.24
C SER A 29 18.99 -2.99 -2.31
N PRO A 30 17.69 -3.13 -2.57
CA PRO A 30 16.80 -1.97 -2.63
C PRO A 30 16.76 -1.32 -1.25
N ALA A 31 17.36 -0.13 -1.16
CA ALA A 31 17.38 0.62 0.08
C ALA A 31 16.01 1.25 0.33
N SER A 32 15.40 0.96 1.48
CA SER A 32 14.17 1.62 1.95
C SER A 32 14.48 2.68 2.99
N GLN A 33 13.60 3.65 3.17
CA GLN A 33 13.75 4.57 4.29
C GLN A 33 13.65 3.80 5.62
N ALA A 34 14.47 4.15 6.62
CA ALA A 34 14.26 3.68 7.98
C ALA A 34 13.03 4.36 8.62
N GLY A 35 12.38 3.67 9.55
CA GLY A 35 11.51 4.30 10.55
C GLY A 35 12.31 5.24 11.44
N ILE A 36 11.62 6.02 12.28
CA ILE A 36 12.27 6.97 13.20
C ILE A 36 13.23 6.29 14.20
N ASP A 37 13.03 5.00 14.43
CA ASP A 37 13.84 4.15 15.29
C ASP A 37 15.12 3.64 14.61
N GLY A 38 15.30 3.90 13.31
CA GLY A 38 16.46 3.46 12.53
C GLY A 38 16.43 1.98 12.13
N GLU A 39 15.52 1.18 12.71
CA GLU A 39 15.43 -0.27 12.51
C GLU A 39 14.18 -0.68 11.73
N SER A 40 13.06 0.04 11.88
CA SER A 40 11.79 -0.32 11.25
C SER A 40 11.72 0.10 9.78
N ILE A 41 10.77 -0.49 9.04
CA ILE A 41 10.46 -0.09 7.66
C ILE A 41 9.84 1.31 7.67
N GLY A 42 10.43 2.24 6.91
CA GLY A 42 9.94 3.60 6.75
C GLY A 42 8.76 3.72 5.77
N ASN A 43 8.09 4.87 5.81
CA ASN A 43 6.76 5.07 5.20
C ASN A 43 6.76 5.42 3.70
N CYS A 44 7.89 5.28 2.98
CA CYS A 44 8.00 5.72 1.59
C CYS A 44 7.09 4.89 0.66
N PRO A 45 6.05 5.48 0.03
CA PRO A 45 5.13 4.72 -0.84
C PRO A 45 5.82 4.14 -2.08
N PHE A 46 6.92 4.74 -2.52
CA PHE A 46 7.74 4.21 -3.62
C PHE A 46 8.52 2.96 -3.21
N SER A 47 9.11 2.96 -2.02
CA SER A 47 9.84 1.80 -1.49
C SER A 47 8.88 0.66 -1.15
N GLN A 48 7.72 0.96 -0.57
CA GLN A 48 6.69 -0.06 -0.33
C GLN A 48 6.20 -0.71 -1.63
N ARG A 49 5.92 0.09 -2.67
CA ARG A 49 5.57 -0.44 -4.00
C ARG A 49 6.64 -1.40 -4.51
N LEU A 50 7.92 -1.02 -4.42
CA LEU A 50 9.03 -1.86 -4.88
C LEU A 50 9.08 -3.19 -4.12
N PHE A 51 8.92 -3.15 -2.80
CA PHE A 51 8.91 -4.38 -1.99
C PHE A 51 7.71 -5.28 -2.26
N MET A 52 6.51 -4.71 -2.43
CA MET A 52 5.33 -5.50 -2.83
C MET A 52 5.58 -6.23 -4.16
N ILE A 53 6.22 -5.57 -5.12
CA ILE A 53 6.56 -6.17 -6.43
C ILE A 53 7.62 -7.27 -6.28
N LEU A 54 8.66 -7.04 -5.49
CA LEU A 54 9.71 -8.02 -5.25
C LEU A 54 9.15 -9.27 -4.54
N TRP A 55 8.22 -9.07 -3.60
CA TRP A 55 7.50 -10.14 -2.93
C TRP A 55 6.65 -10.97 -3.91
N LEU A 56 5.84 -10.33 -4.74
CA LEU A 56 5.04 -11.01 -5.77
C LEU A 56 5.88 -11.82 -6.76
N LYS A 57 7.09 -11.34 -7.08
CA LYS A 57 8.01 -12.04 -7.99
C LYS A 57 8.79 -13.18 -7.33
N GLY A 58 8.58 -13.44 -6.04
CA GLY A 58 9.32 -14.47 -5.30
C GLY A 58 10.82 -14.22 -5.26
N VAL A 59 11.25 -12.97 -5.44
CA VAL A 59 12.66 -12.59 -5.35
C VAL A 59 13.01 -12.48 -3.88
N VAL A 60 14.04 -13.20 -3.42
CA VAL A 60 14.58 -13.01 -2.08
C VAL A 60 15.36 -11.68 -2.08
N PHE A 61 14.94 -10.73 -1.26
CA PHE A 61 15.63 -9.44 -1.11
C PHE A 61 15.94 -9.18 0.36
N ASN A 62 17.09 -8.55 0.60
CA ASN A 62 17.42 -8.03 1.91
C ASN A 62 17.00 -6.57 2.00
N VAL A 63 16.41 -6.18 3.12
CA VAL A 63 15.94 -4.81 3.36
C VAL A 63 17.03 -4.07 4.11
N THR A 64 17.63 -3.08 3.47
CA THR A 64 18.55 -2.14 4.13
C THR A 64 17.87 -0.79 4.28
N THR A 65 17.78 -0.32 5.52
CA THR A 65 17.16 0.96 5.85
C THR A 65 18.18 2.09 5.73
N VAL A 66 17.80 3.21 5.10
CA VAL A 66 18.66 4.39 4.89
C VAL A 66 17.93 5.68 5.30
N ASP A 67 18.64 6.58 5.98
CA ASP A 67 18.09 7.87 6.44
C ASP A 67 18.21 8.95 5.34
N LEU A 68 17.07 9.44 4.85
CA LEU A 68 16.99 10.59 3.95
C LEU A 68 15.87 11.54 4.40
N LYS A 69 16.24 12.68 5.00
CA LYS A 69 15.30 13.78 5.31
C LYS A 69 14.73 14.40 4.04
N ARG A 70 13.41 14.43 3.88
CA ARG A 70 12.73 15.10 2.74
C ARG A 70 11.57 16.00 3.15
N HIS A 71 11.34 17.03 2.31
CA HIS A 71 10.41 18.13 2.47
C HIS A 71 9.31 18.06 1.39
N VAL A 72 8.04 18.34 1.74
CA VAL A 72 6.88 18.28 0.82
C VAL A 72 6.19 19.66 0.74
N PRO A 73 5.81 20.15 -0.46
CA PRO A 73 5.12 21.43 -0.66
C PRO A 73 3.58 21.34 -0.46
N CYS A 74 2.96 22.50 -0.20
CA CYS A 74 1.58 22.67 0.29
C CYS A 74 0.58 23.11 -0.82
N CYS A 75 -0.63 22.53 -0.81
CA CYS A 75 -1.82 23.02 -1.52
C CYS A 75 -3.01 23.16 -0.53
N SER A 76 -3.99 24.04 -0.80
CA SER A 76 -5.01 24.52 0.16
C SER A 76 -6.12 23.51 0.53
N MET A 77 -6.71 23.70 1.73
CA MET A 77 -7.36 22.66 2.56
C MET A 77 -8.77 22.17 2.18
N PRO A 78 -9.82 23.01 2.06
CA PRO A 78 -11.17 22.51 1.78
C PRO A 78 -11.33 22.02 0.33
N ALA A 79 -10.47 22.47 -0.59
CA ALA A 79 -10.37 21.91 -1.93
C ALA A 79 -9.74 20.51 -1.92
N LEU A 80 -8.79 20.25 -1.00
CA LEU A 80 -8.12 18.97 -0.86
C LEU A 80 -9.07 17.88 -0.35
N GLU A 81 -9.88 18.15 0.67
CA GLU A 81 -10.85 17.16 1.19
C GLU A 81 -11.94 16.81 0.17
N ARG A 82 -12.50 17.82 -0.53
CA ARG A 82 -13.45 17.58 -1.62
C ARG A 82 -12.80 16.87 -2.80
N GLY A 83 -11.57 17.24 -3.14
CA GLY A 83 -10.78 16.61 -4.21
C GLY A 83 -10.48 15.15 -3.89
N LEU A 84 -10.08 14.86 -2.66
CA LEU A 84 -9.83 13.52 -2.15
C LEU A 84 -11.11 12.69 -2.17
N THR A 85 -12.20 13.20 -1.60
CA THR A 85 -13.49 12.48 -1.60
C THR A 85 -13.97 12.17 -3.02
N LYS A 86 -13.82 13.12 -3.95
CA LYS A 86 -14.17 12.91 -5.36
C LYS A 86 -13.27 11.86 -6.03
N ALA A 87 -11.98 11.82 -5.71
CA ALA A 87 -11.07 10.81 -6.23
C ALA A 87 -11.37 9.42 -5.65
N LEU A 88 -11.64 9.34 -4.34
CA LEU A 88 -12.04 8.10 -3.67
C LEU A 88 -13.36 7.57 -4.23
N LYS A 89 -14.34 8.44 -4.47
CA LYS A 89 -15.61 8.06 -5.10
C LYS A 89 -15.40 7.47 -6.49
N LYS A 90 -14.57 8.09 -7.33
CA LYS A 90 -14.24 7.54 -8.65
C LYS A 90 -13.59 6.16 -8.57
N LEU A 91 -12.73 5.94 -7.57
CA LEU A 91 -12.11 4.63 -7.34
C LEU A 91 -13.15 3.61 -6.87
N ASP A 92 -14.06 4.00 -5.97
CA ASP A 92 -15.15 3.14 -5.51
C ASP A 92 -16.11 2.76 -6.64
N ASP A 93 -16.53 3.73 -7.46
CA ASP A 93 -17.35 3.52 -8.65
C ASP A 93 -16.66 2.53 -9.61
N TYR A 94 -15.36 2.70 -9.84
CA TYR A 94 -14.57 1.77 -10.66
C TYR A 94 -14.57 0.35 -10.06
N LEU A 95 -14.31 0.21 -8.76
CA LEU A 95 -14.26 -1.08 -8.05
C LEU A 95 -15.62 -1.79 -8.00
N ASN A 96 -16.72 -1.05 -8.09
CA ASN A 96 -18.08 -1.61 -8.11
C ASN A 96 -18.60 -1.87 -9.53
N THR A 97 -18.02 -1.23 -10.55
CA THR A 97 -18.35 -1.50 -11.96
C THR A 97 -17.75 -2.84 -12.38
N PRO A 98 -18.56 -3.81 -12.86
CA PRO A 98 -18.05 -5.09 -13.36
C PRO A 98 -17.09 -4.92 -14.53
N LEU A 99 -16.02 -5.72 -14.55
CA LEU A 99 -15.14 -5.82 -15.73
C LEU A 99 -15.83 -6.63 -16.85
N PRO A 100 -15.47 -6.44 -18.13
CA PRO A 100 -16.05 -7.20 -19.24
C PRO A 100 -15.96 -8.72 -19.06
N GLU A 101 -14.91 -9.21 -18.41
CA GLU A 101 -14.71 -10.62 -18.10
C GLU A 101 -15.66 -11.16 -17.02
N GLU A 102 -16.20 -10.27 -16.17
CA GLU A 102 -17.20 -10.61 -15.14
C GLU A 102 -18.63 -10.64 -15.71
N ILE A 103 -18.85 -10.07 -16.90
CA ILE A 103 -20.15 -10.00 -17.56
C ILE A 103 -20.31 -11.23 -18.45
N ASP A 104 -21.14 -12.19 -18.03
CA ASP A 104 -21.45 -13.32 -18.89
C ASP A 104 -22.43 -12.89 -20.02
N ALA A 105 -22.30 -13.52 -21.18
CA ALA A 105 -23.10 -13.20 -22.36
C ALA A 105 -24.55 -13.75 -22.28
N ASP A 106 -24.89 -14.49 -21.23
CA ASP A 106 -26.14 -15.27 -21.13
C ASP A 106 -27.04 -14.85 -19.95
N THR A 107 -26.61 -13.87 -19.13
CA THR A 107 -27.43 -13.25 -18.08
C THR A 107 -28.52 -12.40 -18.72
N ARG A 108 -29.60 -13.06 -19.10
CA ARG A 108 -30.89 -12.43 -19.42
C ARG A 108 -31.61 -12.12 -18.13
N GLY A 109 -31.31 -10.98 -17.52
CA GLY A 109 -32.04 -10.50 -16.36
C GLY A 109 -31.38 -9.27 -15.75
N ASP A 110 -32.22 -8.36 -15.29
CA ASP A 110 -31.95 -7.10 -14.57
C ASP A 110 -31.24 -7.30 -13.21
N ASP A 111 -30.42 -8.34 -13.07
CA ASP A 111 -29.57 -8.52 -11.90
C ASP A 111 -28.30 -7.69 -12.14
N GLU A 112 -28.37 -6.41 -11.78
CA GLU A 112 -27.25 -5.47 -11.65
C GLU A 112 -26.25 -5.98 -10.59
N LYS A 113 -25.59 -7.10 -10.89
CA LYS A 113 -24.56 -7.68 -10.04
C LYS A 113 -23.33 -6.80 -10.14
N GLY A 114 -23.20 -5.88 -9.19
CA GLY A 114 -21.96 -5.14 -8.98
C GLY A 114 -20.75 -6.08 -8.92
N SER A 115 -19.57 -5.54 -9.26
CA SER A 115 -18.34 -6.31 -9.32
C SER A 115 -18.04 -7.02 -7.99
N ARG A 116 -17.55 -8.26 -8.08
CA ARG A 116 -17.17 -9.06 -6.91
C ARG A 116 -15.66 -9.17 -6.75
N ARG A 117 -14.89 -8.62 -7.69
CA ARG A 117 -13.44 -8.69 -7.70
C ARG A 117 -12.82 -8.13 -6.42
N LYS A 118 -11.71 -8.74 -6.01
CA LYS A 118 -10.97 -8.36 -4.80
C LYS A 118 -10.03 -7.18 -5.00
N PHE A 119 -9.45 -7.06 -6.19
CA PHE A 119 -8.39 -6.11 -6.57
C PHE A 119 -8.75 -5.33 -7.84
N LEU A 120 -7.88 -4.45 -8.33
CA LEU A 120 -8.19 -3.55 -9.45
C LEU A 120 -8.58 -4.31 -10.71
N ASP A 121 -7.81 -5.34 -11.07
CA ASP A 121 -7.93 -6.07 -12.35
C ASP A 121 -8.46 -7.51 -12.17
N GLY A 122 -8.96 -7.87 -10.99
CA GLY A 122 -9.49 -9.21 -10.73
C GLY A 122 -9.35 -9.66 -9.28
N ASP A 123 -9.25 -10.97 -9.07
CA ASP A 123 -9.17 -11.58 -7.73
C ASP A 123 -7.74 -11.76 -7.20
N GLU A 124 -6.74 -11.52 -8.04
CA GLU A 124 -5.31 -11.63 -7.70
C GLU A 124 -4.66 -10.25 -7.57
N LEU A 125 -3.68 -10.14 -6.67
CA LEU A 125 -2.94 -8.90 -6.43
C LEU A 125 -1.95 -8.65 -7.58
N THR A 126 -2.01 -7.47 -8.19
CA THR A 126 -1.21 -7.10 -9.37
C THR A 126 -0.27 -5.92 -9.11
N LEU A 127 0.55 -5.59 -10.11
CA LEU A 127 1.42 -4.41 -10.11
C LEU A 127 0.62 -3.08 -10.01
N ALA A 128 -0.61 -3.05 -10.52
CA ALA A 128 -1.48 -1.88 -10.44
C ALA A 128 -1.85 -1.62 -8.96
N ASP A 129 -2.19 -2.68 -8.23
CA ASP A 129 -2.54 -2.62 -6.82
C ASP A 129 -1.33 -2.17 -5.98
N CYS A 130 -0.15 -2.73 -6.27
CA CYS A 130 1.11 -2.35 -5.62
C CYS A 130 1.45 -0.85 -5.78
N ASN A 131 0.94 -0.18 -6.81
CA ASN A 131 1.14 1.26 -7.01
C ASN A 131 0.12 2.13 -6.27
N LEU A 132 -1.08 1.60 -6.04
CA LEU A 132 -2.19 2.34 -5.44
C LEU A 132 -2.28 2.13 -3.92
N LEU A 133 -2.17 0.88 -3.45
CA LEU A 133 -2.36 0.51 -2.05
C LEU A 133 -1.44 1.27 -1.08
N PRO A 134 -0.12 1.42 -1.35
CA PRO A 134 0.76 2.21 -0.48
C PRO A 134 0.28 3.65 -0.30
N LYS A 135 -0.14 4.29 -1.40
CA LYS A 135 -0.61 5.69 -1.38
C LYS A 135 -1.95 5.80 -0.67
N LEU A 136 -2.85 4.87 -0.95
CA LEU A 136 -4.20 4.86 -0.38
C LEU A 136 -4.15 4.65 1.14
N HIS A 137 -3.28 3.76 1.62
CA HIS A 137 -3.12 3.50 3.05
C HIS A 137 -2.51 4.69 3.80
N VAL A 138 -1.46 5.32 3.26
CA VAL A 138 -0.91 6.55 3.83
C VAL A 138 -1.97 7.64 3.93
N VAL A 139 -2.76 7.85 2.86
CA VAL A 139 -3.85 8.83 2.88
C VAL A 139 -4.89 8.49 3.95
N LYS A 140 -5.29 7.23 4.09
CA LYS A 140 -6.24 6.78 5.12
C LYS A 140 -5.74 7.10 6.53
N VAL A 141 -4.49 6.74 6.85
CA VAL A 141 -3.89 6.95 8.18
C VAL A 141 -3.76 8.44 8.50
N VAL A 142 -3.18 9.22 7.56
CA VAL A 142 -2.94 10.66 7.76
C VAL A 142 -4.25 11.45 7.83
N ALA A 143 -5.22 11.15 6.97
CA ALA A 143 -6.52 11.82 7.00
C ALA A 143 -7.28 11.55 8.31
N LYS A 144 -7.24 10.31 8.80
CA LYS A 144 -7.84 9.97 10.09
C LYS A 144 -7.13 10.69 11.23
N LYS A 145 -5.80 10.64 11.31
CA LYS A 145 -5.03 11.23 12.40
C LYS A 145 -5.19 12.75 12.51
N TYR A 146 -5.03 13.45 11.39
CA TYR A 146 -4.87 14.91 11.40
C TYR A 146 -6.15 15.68 11.08
N ARG A 147 -7.15 15.02 10.52
CA ARG A 147 -8.42 15.63 10.14
C ARG A 147 -9.65 14.94 10.72
N ASN A 148 -9.44 13.84 11.46
CA ASN A 148 -10.53 12.97 11.91
C ASN A 148 -11.49 12.61 10.75
N TYR A 149 -10.95 12.52 9.54
CA TYR A 149 -11.70 12.15 8.35
C TYR A 149 -11.55 10.65 8.14
N ASP A 150 -12.66 9.93 8.25
CA ASP A 150 -12.76 8.55 7.84
C ASP A 150 -13.29 8.47 6.42
N PHE A 151 -12.88 7.44 5.69
CA PHE A 151 -13.49 7.14 4.40
C PHE A 151 -14.98 6.83 4.62
N PRO A 152 -15.89 7.38 3.80
CA PRO A 152 -17.32 7.12 3.94
C PRO A 152 -17.65 5.62 3.89
N ALA A 153 -18.51 5.15 4.80
CA ALA A 153 -18.92 3.74 4.84
C ALA A 153 -19.67 3.28 3.58
N GLU A 154 -20.26 4.24 2.85
CA GLU A 154 -20.96 4.06 1.58
C GLU A 154 -20.04 3.54 0.46
N MET A 155 -18.72 3.76 0.56
CA MET A 155 -17.73 3.33 -0.44
C MET A 155 -17.41 1.84 -0.33
N THR A 156 -18.40 1.00 -0.64
CA THR A 156 -18.37 -0.45 -0.42
C THR A 156 -17.27 -1.16 -1.21
N GLY A 157 -16.96 -0.71 -2.43
CA GLY A 157 -15.92 -1.28 -3.28
C GLY A 157 -14.53 -0.96 -2.73
N LEU A 158 -14.32 0.27 -2.30
CA LEU A 158 -13.09 0.71 -1.66
C LEU A 158 -12.81 -0.04 -0.35
N TRP A 159 -13.84 -0.23 0.49
CA TRP A 159 -13.72 -1.00 1.72
C TRP A 159 -13.44 -2.49 1.46
N ARG A 160 -14.09 -3.08 0.44
CA ARG A 160 -13.78 -4.45 -0.02
C ARG A 160 -12.32 -4.55 -0.45
N TYR A 161 -11.85 -3.62 -1.26
CA TYR A 161 -10.47 -3.58 -1.75
C TYR A 161 -9.44 -3.48 -0.61
N LEU A 162 -9.61 -2.52 0.29
CA LEU A 162 -8.72 -2.34 1.45
C LEU A 162 -8.73 -3.56 2.38
N LYS A 163 -9.91 -4.15 2.63
CA LYS A 163 -10.04 -5.34 3.48
C LYS A 163 -9.26 -6.52 2.90
N ASN A 164 -9.36 -6.76 1.59
CA ASN A 164 -8.60 -7.82 0.94
C ASN A 164 -7.09 -7.52 0.96
N ALA A 165 -6.68 -6.27 0.74
CA ALA A 165 -5.28 -5.88 0.81
C ALA A 165 -4.67 -6.10 2.22
N TYR A 166 -5.37 -5.73 3.29
CA TYR A 166 -4.89 -5.96 4.65
C TYR A 166 -4.83 -7.45 5.06
N ALA A 167 -5.45 -8.34 4.29
CA ALA A 167 -5.35 -9.78 4.48
C ALA A 167 -4.17 -10.41 3.73
N ARG A 168 -3.42 -9.62 2.93
CA ARG A 168 -2.28 -10.08 2.13
C ARG A 168 -0.95 -9.79 2.83
N ASP A 169 -0.14 -10.83 2.97
CA ASP A 169 1.20 -10.74 3.53
C ASP A 169 2.11 -9.81 2.72
N GLU A 170 1.94 -9.76 1.39
CA GLU A 170 2.64 -8.84 0.50
C GLU A 170 2.50 -7.38 0.94
N PHE A 171 1.33 -7.04 1.47
CA PHE A 171 1.01 -5.68 1.88
C PHE A 171 1.35 -5.43 3.35
N THR A 172 0.94 -6.32 4.26
CA THR A 172 1.13 -6.15 5.71
C THR A 172 2.59 -6.23 6.15
N ASN A 173 3.40 -7.05 5.47
CA ASN A 173 4.83 -7.19 5.78
C ASN A 173 5.67 -6.04 5.21
N THR A 174 5.15 -5.32 4.22
CA THR A 174 5.84 -4.19 3.57
C THR A 174 5.35 -2.82 4.05
N CYS A 175 4.21 -2.75 4.75
CA CYS A 175 3.70 -1.54 5.38
C CYS A 175 4.59 -1.10 6.56
N ALA A 176 4.85 0.20 6.64
CA ALA A 176 5.27 0.86 7.88
C ALA A 176 4.12 0.85 8.90
N ALA A 177 4.45 0.95 10.19
CA ALA A 177 3.45 1.09 11.24
C ALA A 177 2.71 2.43 11.12
N ASP A 178 1.42 2.45 11.52
CA ASP A 178 0.60 3.67 11.46
C ASP A 178 1.27 4.84 12.21
N SER A 179 1.89 4.61 13.36
CA SER A 179 2.62 5.63 14.13
C SER A 179 3.78 6.27 13.35
N GLU A 180 4.50 5.48 12.55
CA GLU A 180 5.61 5.98 11.71
C GLU A 180 5.08 6.87 10.60
N ILE A 181 3.97 6.46 9.97
CA ILE A 181 3.28 7.26 8.95
C ILE A 181 2.80 8.57 9.58
N GLU A 182 2.15 8.50 10.74
CA GLU A 182 1.66 9.70 11.43
C GLU A 182 2.81 10.68 11.71
N LEU A 183 3.90 10.21 12.31
CA LEU A 183 5.04 11.05 12.68
C LEU A 183 5.73 11.65 11.44
N ALA A 184 5.91 10.87 10.38
CA ALA A 184 6.51 11.34 9.13
C ALA A 184 5.72 12.49 8.48
N TYR A 185 4.40 12.52 8.65
CA TYR A 185 3.52 13.56 8.09
C TYR A 185 3.16 14.67 9.08
N ALA A 186 3.63 14.61 10.34
CA ALA A 186 3.26 15.57 11.38
C ALA A 186 3.57 17.02 11.02
N ASP A 187 4.76 17.29 10.49
CA ASP A 187 5.17 18.65 10.17
C ASP A 187 4.49 19.18 8.90
N VAL A 188 4.19 18.30 7.95
CA VAL A 188 3.37 18.64 6.79
C VAL A 188 1.97 19.03 7.27
N ALA A 189 1.33 18.20 8.10
CA ALA A 189 0.01 18.45 8.65
C ALA A 189 -0.07 19.76 9.47
N LYS A 190 0.93 20.05 10.32
CA LYS A 190 1.02 21.31 11.09
C LYS A 190 1.08 22.55 10.19
N ARG A 191 1.78 22.49 9.06
CA ARG A 191 1.83 23.60 8.10
C ARG A 191 0.49 23.80 7.40
N LEU A 192 -0.17 22.69 7.08
CA LEU A 192 -1.49 22.65 6.44
C LEU A 192 -2.63 23.12 7.38
N SER A 193 -2.46 23.08 8.70
CA SER A 193 -3.46 23.58 9.67
C SER A 193 -3.29 25.07 10.02
N ARG A 194 -2.16 25.68 9.65
CA ARG A 194 -1.84 27.09 9.91
C ARG A 194 -2.15 28.01 8.70
N SER A 195 -2.71 27.45 7.64
CA SER A 195 -3.07 28.12 6.38
C SER A 195 -4.58 28.13 6.22
#